data_AF-A0A3S5I501-F1
#
_entry.id   AF-A0A3S5I501-F1
#
_cell.length_a   1.000
_cell.length_b   1.000
_cell.length_c   1.000
_cell.angle_alpha   90.00
_cell.angle_beta   90.00
_cell.angle_gamma   90.00
#
_symmetry.space_group_name_H-M   'P 1'
#
loop_
_entity.id
_entity.type
_entity.pdbx_description
1 polymer ?
#
loop_
_entity_poly.entity_id
_entity_poly.type
_entity_poly.pdbx_seq_one_letter_code
_entity_poly.pdbx_strand_id
1 'polypeptide(L)'
;MTKYEIHSVIAESNGSALHLDSSEYAHPFCRLLQKRAQFDSFKDLIFIRGLLATVHGKRKNKISVSMVNDYVSLVQVMCAHYVPDTNKVNLSVKQLSGCSGLSYTRVWRALKTLDSVLHLIAFDGGVIWFRPDMFETLRVGSDELAAARMSNSVGGAHD
;
A
#
# COMPACT_ATOMS: atom_id res chain seq x y z
N MET A 1 -12.34 -39.17 38.93
CA MET A 1 -11.85 -39.34 37.55
C MET A 1 -12.10 -38.06 36.78
N THR A 2 -11.13 -37.71 35.95
CA THR A 2 -10.72 -36.40 35.40
C THR A 2 -11.77 -35.55 34.69
N LYS A 3 -11.76 -34.25 35.07
CA LYS A 3 -12.26 -33.08 34.32
C LYS A 3 -11.59 -32.99 32.95
N TYR A 4 -12.36 -32.61 31.92
CA TYR A 4 -11.82 -31.98 30.71
C TYR A 4 -12.60 -30.69 30.43
N GLU A 5 -12.13 -29.62 31.08
CA GLU A 5 -12.32 -28.25 30.61
C GLU A 5 -11.42 -28.08 29.38
N ILE A 6 -12.00 -27.74 28.22
CA ILE A 6 -11.24 -27.31 27.05
C ILE A 6 -11.21 -25.79 27.07
N HIS A 7 -10.20 -25.25 27.74
CA HIS A 7 -9.69 -23.91 27.49
C HIS A 7 -8.48 -24.04 26.55
N SER A 8 -8.57 -23.54 25.32
CA SER A 8 -7.38 -22.96 24.64
C SER A 8 -7.80 -22.19 23.37
N VAL A 9 -7.84 -20.86 23.45
CA VAL A 9 -6.82 -19.90 22.99
C VAL A 9 -7.07 -19.43 21.55
N ILE A 10 -7.79 -18.32 21.49
CA ILE A 10 -7.59 -17.13 20.65
C ILE A 10 -6.45 -17.24 19.62
N ALA A 11 -6.84 -17.22 18.34
CA ALA A 11 -6.17 -16.37 17.37
C ALA A 11 -7.24 -15.39 16.87
N GLU A 12 -7.50 -14.37 17.69
CA GLU A 12 -7.94 -13.07 17.19
C GLU A 12 -6.98 -12.75 16.05
N SER A 13 -7.52 -12.85 14.83
CA SER A 13 -6.92 -12.22 13.69
C SER A 13 -6.84 -10.75 14.05
N ASN A 14 -5.71 -10.32 14.61
CA ASN A 14 -5.23 -8.96 14.54
C ASN A 14 -5.02 -8.64 13.06
N GLY A 15 -6.14 -8.53 12.33
CA GLY A 15 -6.29 -7.45 11.40
C GLY A 15 -6.16 -6.21 12.27
N SER A 16 -4.92 -5.79 12.48
CA SER A 16 -4.60 -4.39 12.62
C SER A 16 -5.06 -3.78 11.30
N ALA A 17 -6.37 -3.62 11.16
CA ALA A 17 -6.95 -2.58 10.36
C ALA A 17 -6.23 -1.36 10.87
N LEU A 18 -5.25 -0.91 10.10
CA LEU A 18 -4.66 0.39 10.27
C LEU A 18 -5.87 1.30 10.32
N HIS A 19 -6.26 1.73 11.53
CA HIS A 19 -7.16 2.85 11.74
C HIS A 19 -6.34 4.05 11.29
N LEU A 20 -6.17 4.14 9.96
CA LEU A 20 -5.86 5.36 9.25
C LEU A 20 -7.09 6.20 9.49
N ASP A 21 -7.04 6.91 10.61
CA ASP A 21 -8.07 7.86 11.00
C ASP A 21 -8.35 8.71 9.78
N SER A 22 -9.61 8.66 9.38
CA SER A 22 -10.14 9.18 8.13
C SER A 22 -9.86 10.68 8.05
N SER A 23 -8.66 11.06 7.60
CA SER A 23 -8.32 12.46 7.38
C SER A 23 -9.31 13.02 6.36
N GLU A 24 -9.76 14.25 6.59
CA GLU A 24 -10.78 15.06 5.90
C GLU A 24 -10.77 15.10 4.35
N TYR A 25 -9.93 14.31 3.68
CA TYR A 25 -9.79 14.26 2.22
C TYR A 25 -9.66 12.83 1.70
N ALA A 26 -10.50 11.90 2.16
CA ALA A 26 -10.56 10.55 1.61
C ALA A 26 -11.26 10.56 0.24
N HIS A 27 -10.58 11.07 -0.79
CA HIS A 27 -11.04 11.02 -2.17
C HIS A 27 -11.49 9.57 -2.49
N PRO A 28 -12.69 9.34 -3.07
CA PRO A 28 -13.24 8.00 -3.28
C PRO A 28 -12.26 7.07 -4.02
N PHE A 29 -11.49 7.62 -4.96
CA PHE A 29 -10.41 6.93 -5.64
C PHE A 29 -9.31 6.41 -4.70
N CYS A 30 -8.86 7.19 -3.72
CA CYS A 30 -7.81 6.78 -2.78
C CYS A 30 -8.29 5.65 -1.87
N ARG A 31 -9.57 5.67 -1.46
CA ARG A 31 -10.20 4.54 -0.75
C ARG A 31 -10.26 3.29 -1.63
N LEU A 32 -10.55 3.43 -2.93
CA LEU A 32 -10.51 2.32 -3.88
C LEU A 32 -9.10 1.74 -4.01
N LEU A 33 -8.08 2.61 -4.21
CA LEU A 33 -6.68 2.20 -4.28
C LEU A 33 -6.26 1.46 -3.01
N GLN A 34 -6.61 1.98 -1.83
CA GLN A 34 -6.28 1.36 -0.55
C GLN A 34 -6.91 -0.03 -0.42
N LYS A 35 -8.18 -0.20 -0.80
CA LYS A 35 -8.85 -1.52 -0.83
C LYS A 35 -8.14 -2.49 -1.76
N ARG A 36 -7.76 -2.05 -2.97
CA ARG A 36 -7.04 -2.93 -3.92
C ARG A 36 -5.62 -3.25 -3.45
N ALA A 37 -5.00 -2.35 -2.69
CA ALA A 37 -3.73 -2.58 -2.01
C ALA A 37 -3.81 -3.50 -0.78
N GLN A 38 -4.99 -4.03 -0.42
CA GLN A 38 -5.10 -5.12 0.56
C GLN A 38 -4.57 -6.44 0.00
N PHE A 39 -4.55 -6.59 -1.33
CA PHE A 39 -4.07 -7.78 -2.00
C PHE A 39 -4.70 -9.05 -1.42
N ASP A 40 -6.00 -8.97 -1.10
CA ASP A 40 -6.75 -10.02 -0.40
C ASP A 40 -6.81 -11.34 -1.17
N SER A 41 -6.53 -11.31 -2.48
CA SER A 41 -6.49 -12.54 -3.26
C SER A 41 -5.17 -13.29 -3.05
N PHE A 42 -5.27 -14.61 -2.87
CA PHE A 42 -4.11 -15.50 -2.82
C PHE A 42 -3.17 -15.34 -4.03
N LYS A 43 -3.72 -15.00 -5.20
CA LYS A 43 -2.95 -14.71 -6.42
C LYS A 43 -2.08 -13.47 -6.27
N ASP A 44 -2.61 -12.42 -5.65
CA ASP A 44 -1.88 -11.17 -5.43
C ASP A 44 -0.76 -11.35 -4.40
N LEU A 45 -1.02 -12.10 -3.32
CA LEU A 45 0.03 -12.48 -2.35
C LEU A 45 1.13 -13.32 -3.00
N ILE A 46 0.76 -14.22 -3.91
CA ILE A 46 1.69 -15.01 -4.72
C ILE A 46 2.54 -14.11 -5.60
N PHE A 47 1.93 -13.11 -6.24
CA PHE A 47 2.60 -12.16 -7.11
C PHE A 47 3.59 -11.30 -6.31
N ILE A 48 3.16 -10.71 -5.20
CA ILE A 48 4.04 -9.91 -4.31
C ILE A 48 5.21 -10.74 -3.80
N ARG A 49 4.97 -11.98 -3.34
CA ARG A 49 6.07 -12.87 -2.95
C ARG A 49 7.02 -13.18 -4.11
N GLY A 50 6.51 -13.27 -5.34
CA GLY A 50 7.33 -13.42 -6.54
C GLY A 50 8.21 -12.21 -6.80
N LEU A 51 7.63 -11.00 -6.75
CA LEU A 51 8.37 -9.75 -6.87
C LEU A 51 9.45 -9.63 -5.80
N LEU A 52 9.10 -9.88 -4.53
CA LEU A 52 10.04 -9.84 -3.42
C LEU A 52 11.13 -10.91 -3.50
N ALA A 53 10.81 -12.09 -4.03
CA ALA A 53 11.79 -13.14 -4.30
C ALA A 53 12.87 -12.66 -5.29
N THR A 54 12.46 -12.01 -6.38
CA THR A 54 13.35 -11.41 -7.37
C THR A 54 14.24 -10.35 -6.73
N VAL A 55 13.66 -9.43 -5.94
CA VAL A 55 14.40 -8.35 -5.25
C VAL A 55 15.45 -8.91 -4.28
N HIS A 56 15.05 -9.87 -3.45
CA HIS A 56 15.89 -10.34 -2.36
C HIS A 56 16.83 -11.49 -2.77
N GLY A 57 16.82 -11.92 -4.03
CA GLY A 57 17.58 -13.10 -4.49
C GLY A 57 17.18 -14.38 -3.74
N LYS A 58 15.93 -14.44 -3.27
CA LYS A 58 15.41 -15.53 -2.44
C LYS A 58 14.38 -16.32 -3.23
N ARG A 59 14.24 -17.61 -2.92
CA ARG A 59 13.09 -18.38 -3.41
C ARG A 59 11.82 -17.79 -2.81
N LYS A 60 10.72 -17.78 -3.57
CA LYS A 60 9.40 -17.28 -3.16
C LYS A 60 8.92 -17.80 -1.80
N ASN A 61 9.17 -19.07 -1.52
CA ASN A 61 8.81 -19.72 -0.25
C ASN A 61 9.67 -19.26 0.95
N LYS A 62 10.79 -18.57 0.71
CA LYS A 62 11.67 -18.00 1.76
C LYS A 62 11.31 -16.55 2.11
N ILE A 63 10.35 -15.93 1.42
CA ILE A 63 9.84 -14.60 1.77
C ILE A 63 8.85 -14.76 2.93
N SER A 64 9.17 -14.13 4.07
CA SER A 64 8.34 -14.21 5.25
C SER A 64 7.02 -13.44 5.07
N VAL A 65 5.97 -13.88 5.77
CA VAL A 65 4.68 -13.18 5.80
C VAL A 65 4.85 -11.75 6.32
N SER A 66 5.65 -11.55 7.36
CA SER A 66 5.94 -10.20 7.88
C SER A 66 6.57 -9.29 6.83
N MET A 67 7.49 -9.79 6.00
CA MET A 67 8.07 -8.98 4.92
C MET A 67 7.02 -8.59 3.89
N VAL A 68 6.12 -9.51 3.51
CA VAL A 68 5.00 -9.18 2.62
C VAL A 68 4.12 -8.10 3.26
N ASN A 69 3.77 -8.26 4.53
CA ASN A 69 2.91 -7.32 5.26
C ASN A 69 3.54 -5.91 5.37
N ASP A 70 4.86 -5.80 5.52
CA ASP A 70 5.57 -4.51 5.53
C ASP A 70 5.34 -3.76 4.19
N TYR A 71 5.48 -4.44 3.05
CA TYR A 71 5.25 -3.82 1.74
C TYR A 71 3.77 -3.51 1.50
N VAL A 72 2.87 -4.43 1.89
CA VAL A 72 1.41 -4.23 1.78
C VAL A 72 0.97 -3.02 2.59
N SER A 73 1.38 -2.92 3.86
CA SER A 73 1.10 -1.79 4.75
C SER A 73 1.59 -0.47 4.14
N LEU A 74 2.83 -0.44 3.65
CA LEU A 74 3.39 0.76 3.03
C LEU A 74 2.60 1.20 1.80
N VAL A 75 2.28 0.28 0.89
CA VAL A 75 1.51 0.59 -0.33
C VAL A 75 0.10 1.06 0.02
N GLN A 76 -0.56 0.47 1.02
CA GLN A 76 -1.88 0.91 1.49
C GLN A 76 -1.86 2.35 2.00
N VAL A 77 -0.87 2.71 2.83
CA VAL A 77 -0.70 4.08 3.31
C VAL A 77 -0.46 5.02 2.14
N MET A 78 0.42 4.65 1.19
CA MET A 78 0.68 5.47 0.01
C MET A 78 -0.58 5.67 -0.84
N CYS A 79 -1.41 4.65 -0.99
CA CYS A 79 -2.68 4.72 -1.71
C CYS A 79 -3.71 5.62 -1.00
N ALA A 80 -3.77 5.58 0.33
CA ALA A 80 -4.66 6.42 1.12
C ALA A 80 -4.33 7.91 1.00
N HIS A 81 -3.06 8.25 0.79
CA HIS A 81 -2.56 9.63 0.69
C HIS A 81 -2.15 10.03 -0.74
N TYR A 82 -2.61 9.29 -1.75
CA TYR A 82 -2.36 9.62 -3.14
C TYR A 82 -3.19 10.83 -3.59
N VAL A 83 -2.64 11.67 -4.47
CA VAL A 83 -3.28 12.85 -5.07
C VAL A 83 -3.37 12.65 -6.59
N PRO A 84 -4.56 12.34 -7.14
CA PRO A 84 -4.75 12.03 -8.55
C PRO A 84 -4.20 13.07 -9.53
N ASP A 85 -4.40 14.34 -9.21
CA ASP A 85 -4.10 15.47 -10.12
C ASP A 85 -2.61 15.64 -10.33
N THR A 86 -1.83 15.49 -9.25
CA THR A 86 -0.38 15.67 -9.28
C THR A 86 0.37 14.35 -9.42
N ASN A 87 -0.34 13.22 -9.37
CA ASN A 87 0.22 11.88 -9.32
C ASN A 87 1.22 11.67 -8.16
N LYS A 88 1.03 12.36 -7.03
CA LYS A 88 1.94 12.35 -5.88
C LYS A 88 1.33 11.65 -4.68
N VAL A 89 2.16 11.04 -3.85
CA VAL A 89 1.79 10.69 -2.48
C VAL A 89 2.08 11.89 -1.60
N ASN A 90 1.06 12.41 -0.91
CA ASN A 90 1.17 13.57 -0.04
C ASN A 90 1.70 13.23 1.35
N LEU A 91 2.80 12.47 1.42
CA LEU A 91 3.50 12.11 2.65
C LEU A 91 5.01 12.10 2.43
N SER A 92 5.74 12.63 3.40
CA SER A 92 7.18 12.42 3.53
C SER A 92 7.50 11.00 4.02
N VAL A 93 8.76 10.56 3.82
CA VAL A 93 9.25 9.27 4.36
C VAL A 93 9.04 9.16 5.87
N LYS A 94 9.20 10.27 6.61
CA LYS A 94 9.01 10.30 8.06
C LYS A 94 7.54 10.07 8.44
N GLN A 95 6.60 10.67 7.69
CA GLN A 95 5.18 10.45 7.91
C GLN A 95 4.77 9.03 7.50
N LEU A 96 5.30 8.50 6.39
CA LEU A 96 5.09 7.10 5.99
C LEU A 96 5.54 6.13 7.09
N SER A 97 6.67 6.39 7.74
CA SER A 97 7.14 5.62 8.90
C SER A 97 6.13 5.64 10.05
N GLY A 98 5.59 6.82 10.39
CA GLY A 98 4.55 6.94 11.41
C GLY A 98 3.26 6.20 11.06
N CYS A 99 2.75 6.39 9.84
CA CYS A 99 1.47 5.84 9.40
C CYS A 99 1.50 4.32 9.14
N SER A 100 2.64 3.78 8.70
CA SER A 100 2.79 2.33 8.42
C SER A 100 3.22 1.51 9.63
N GLY A 101 3.65 2.16 10.72
CA GLY A 101 4.27 1.49 11.87
C GLY A 101 5.67 0.94 11.60
N LEU A 102 6.24 1.20 10.42
CA LEU A 102 7.58 0.74 10.04
C LEU A 102 8.64 1.76 10.44
N SER A 103 9.84 1.30 10.82
CA SER A 103 10.98 2.20 11.04
C SER A 103 11.35 2.98 9.77
N TYR A 104 11.86 4.21 9.92
CA TYR A 104 12.32 5.04 8.80
C TYR A 104 13.22 4.29 7.82
N THR A 105 14.22 3.54 8.32
CA THR A 105 15.16 2.78 7.48
C THR A 105 14.46 1.67 6.68
N ARG A 106 13.44 1.02 7.26
CA ARG A 106 12.64 0.01 6.54
C ARG A 106 11.82 0.68 5.42
N VAL A 107 11.15 1.79 5.72
CA VAL A 107 10.40 2.56 4.71
C VAL A 107 11.31 3.01 3.58
N TRP A 108 12.47 3.60 3.90
CA TRP A 108 13.43 4.06 2.89
C TRP A 108 13.89 2.93 1.97
N ARG A 109 14.26 1.77 2.54
CA ARG A 109 14.66 0.59 1.74
C ARG A 109 13.52 0.06 0.89
N ALA A 110 12.31 -0.01 1.44
CA ALA A 110 11.13 -0.45 0.69
C ALA A 110 10.80 0.51 -0.46
N LEU A 111 10.88 1.83 -0.25
CA LEU A 111 10.72 2.83 -1.32
C LEU A 111 11.77 2.67 -2.41
N LYS A 112 13.04 2.43 -2.05
CA LYS A 112 14.08 2.15 -3.05
C LYS A 112 13.81 0.88 -3.84
N THR A 113 13.37 -0.19 -3.18
CA THR A 113 12.92 -1.41 -3.89
C THR A 113 11.78 -1.13 -4.86
N LEU A 114 10.74 -0.43 -4.39
CA LEU A 114 9.56 -0.10 -5.19
C LEU A 114 9.89 0.76 -6.42
N ASP A 115 10.90 1.62 -6.31
CA ASP A 115 11.37 2.48 -7.40
C ASP A 115 12.32 1.77 -8.37
N SER A 116 13.44 1.26 -7.86
CA SER A 116 14.55 0.82 -8.71
C SER A 116 14.47 -0.63 -9.15
N VAL A 117 13.68 -1.47 -8.47
CA VAL A 117 13.60 -2.91 -8.77
C VAL A 117 12.23 -3.29 -9.30
N LEU A 118 11.18 -2.78 -8.67
CA LEU A 118 9.81 -3.13 -9.05
C LEU A 118 9.17 -2.13 -10.01
N HIS A 119 9.78 -0.95 -10.20
CA HIS A 119 9.31 0.10 -11.09
C HIS A 119 7.83 0.49 -10.87
N LEU A 120 7.34 0.37 -9.63
CA LEU A 120 5.98 0.73 -9.26
C LEU A 120 5.87 2.23 -8.92
N ILE A 121 6.93 2.82 -8.40
CA ILE A 121 6.94 4.23 -8.01
C ILE A 121 8.15 4.95 -8.60
N ALA A 122 8.10 6.26 -8.71
CA ALA A 122 9.30 7.09 -8.79
C ALA A 122 9.55 7.68 -7.40
N PHE A 123 10.79 7.60 -6.90
CA PHE A 123 11.15 8.14 -5.60
C PHE A 123 12.40 9.03 -5.69
N ASP A 124 12.18 10.33 -5.77
CA ASP A 124 13.24 11.33 -5.95
C ASP A 124 13.01 12.56 -5.06
N GLY A 125 14.09 13.09 -4.48
CA GLY A 125 14.04 14.27 -3.60
C GLY A 125 13.11 14.15 -2.38
N GLY A 126 12.75 12.93 -1.97
CA GLY A 126 11.76 12.69 -0.91
C GLY A 126 10.30 12.73 -1.37
N VAL A 127 10.05 12.98 -2.66
CA VAL A 127 8.73 12.96 -3.28
C VAL A 127 8.50 11.62 -3.95
N ILE A 128 7.26 11.15 -3.91
CA ILE A 128 6.87 9.83 -4.41
C ILE A 128 5.74 10.00 -5.43
N TRP A 129 5.89 9.36 -6.59
CA TRP A 129 4.88 9.28 -7.64
C TRP A 129 4.56 7.85 -7.99
N PHE A 130 3.33 7.58 -8.42
CA PHE A 130 2.97 6.26 -8.94
C PHE A 130 3.35 6.16 -10.42
N ARG A 131 3.98 5.04 -10.80
CA ARG A 131 4.22 4.68 -12.20
C ARG A 131 3.01 3.90 -12.75
N PRO A 132 2.85 3.79 -14.07
CA PRO A 132 1.78 2.99 -14.68
C PRO A 132 1.67 1.57 -14.10
N ASP A 133 2.80 0.91 -13.87
CA ASP A 133 2.88 -0.45 -13.34
C ASP A 133 2.24 -0.58 -11.95
N MET A 134 2.23 0.48 -11.13
CA MET A 134 1.50 0.50 -9.85
C MET A 134 -0.01 0.45 -10.10
N PHE A 135 -0.52 1.23 -11.03
CA PHE A 135 -1.95 1.23 -11.35
C PHE A 135 -2.37 -0.12 -11.95
N GLU A 136 -1.55 -0.71 -12.82
CA GLU A 136 -1.77 -2.06 -13.35
C GLU A 136 -1.77 -3.11 -12.25
N THR A 137 -0.80 -3.05 -11.33
CA THR A 137 -0.72 -3.92 -10.15
C THR A 137 -1.96 -3.79 -9.26
N LEU A 138 -2.46 -2.56 -9.08
CA LEU A 138 -3.69 -2.26 -8.37
C LEU A 138 -4.96 -2.45 -9.24
N ARG A 139 -4.83 -2.99 -10.46
CA ARG A 139 -5.93 -3.23 -11.42
C ARG A 139 -6.82 -2.00 -11.67
N VAL A 140 -6.19 -0.83 -11.74
CA VAL A 140 -6.85 0.44 -12.02
C VAL A 140 -6.88 0.68 -13.51
N GLY A 141 -8.08 0.86 -14.06
CA GLY A 141 -8.27 1.20 -15.46
C GLY A 141 -7.90 2.65 -15.77
N SER A 142 -7.54 2.93 -17.03
CA SER A 142 -7.27 4.29 -17.50
C SER A 142 -8.46 5.22 -17.27
N ASP A 143 -9.68 4.73 -17.46
CA ASP A 143 -10.91 5.51 -17.27
C ASP A 143 -11.16 5.86 -15.79
N GLU A 144 -10.85 4.93 -14.87
CA GLU A 144 -10.95 5.18 -13.42
C GLU A 144 -9.96 6.26 -12.99
N LEU A 145 -8.73 6.23 -13.51
CA LEU A 145 -7.70 7.23 -13.21
C LEU A 145 -8.03 8.59 -13.84
N ALA A 146 -8.56 8.61 -15.06
CA ALA A 146 -9.00 9.83 -15.73
C ALA A 146 -10.17 10.49 -14.97
N ALA A 147 -11.17 9.72 -14.58
CA ALA A 147 -12.30 10.20 -13.79
C ALA A 147 -11.83 10.80 -12.45
N ALA A 148 -10.87 10.17 -11.78
CA ALA A 148 -10.33 10.65 -10.52
C ALA A 148 -9.54 11.97 -10.63
N ARG A 149 -8.94 12.26 -11.80
CA ARG A 149 -8.27 13.54 -12.08
C ARG A 149 -9.29 14.64 -12.41
N MET A 150 -10.38 14.27 -13.07
CA MET A 150 -11.44 15.23 -13.42
C MET A 150 -12.27 15.65 -12.21
N SER A 151 -12.51 14.75 -11.24
CA SER A 151 -13.32 15.06 -10.05
C SER A 151 -12.77 16.19 -9.17
N ASN A 152 -11.46 16.43 -9.18
CA ASN A 152 -10.87 17.55 -8.45
C ASN A 152 -10.87 18.87 -9.25
N SER A 153 -11.04 18.79 -10.58
CA SER A 153 -11.03 19.97 -11.47
C SER A 153 -12.35 20.76 -11.46
N VAL A 154 -13.45 20.15 -10.99
CA VAL A 154 -14.80 20.75 -11.03
C VAL A 154 -15.05 21.74 -9.88
N GLY A 155 -14.13 21.90 -8.93
CA GLY A 155 -14.26 22.83 -7.80
C GLY A 155 -13.81 24.27 -8.06
N GLY A 156 -13.33 24.59 -9.26
CA GLY A 156 -12.70 25.88 -9.59
C GLY A 156 -13.44 26.68 -10.66
N ALA A 157 -14.74 26.88 -10.52
CA ALA A 157 -15.49 27.86 -11.32
C ALA A 157 -16.70 28.35 -10.53
N HIS A 158 -16.51 29.42 -9.76
CA HIS A 158 -17.57 30.38 -9.50
C HIS A 158 -16.94 31.76 -9.68
N ASP A 159 -17.47 32.49 -10.66
CA ASP A 159 -17.21 33.91 -10.92
C ASP A 159 -17.59 34.79 -9.72
#